data_AF-A0A0S2DGJ9-F1
#
_entry.id   AF-A0A0S2DGJ9-F1
#
_cell.length_a   1.000
_cell.length_b   1.000
_cell.length_c   1.000
_cell.angle_alpha   90.00
_cell.angle_beta   90.00
_cell.angle_gamma   90.00
#
_symmetry.space_group_name_H-M   'P 1'
#
loop_
_entity.id
_entity.type
_entity.pdbx_description
1 polymer ?
#
loop_
_entity_poly.entity_id
_entity_poly.type
_entity_poly.pdbx_seq_one_letter_code
_entity_poly.pdbx_strand_id
1 'polypeptide(L)'
;MKWKHRLSSALVVIFSAGWLLPTWLGVAVYLDFWRAEVLPQLHGTPAGNSFPFLEFARECFAWGLGWLAAVIAFWAYLGYAAVLRSRTQAAARRD
;
A
#
# COMPACT_ATOMS: atom_id res chain seq x y z
N MET A 1 12.27 12.33 26.77
CA MET A 1 12.29 11.01 26.08
C MET A 1 10.96 10.60 25.41
N LYS A 2 9.77 10.91 25.97
CA LYS A 2 8.47 10.51 25.38
C LYS A 2 8.19 11.03 23.96
N TRP A 3 8.72 12.20 23.59
CA TRP A 3 8.49 12.83 22.28
C TRP A 3 9.08 12.02 21.12
N LYS A 4 10.31 11.50 21.27
CA LYS A 4 10.99 10.73 20.23
C LYS A 4 10.20 9.46 19.87
N HIS A 5 9.70 8.75 20.87
CA HIS A 5 8.88 7.55 20.67
C HIS A 5 7.54 7.84 19.98
N ARG A 6 6.89 8.96 20.29
CA ARG A 6 5.64 9.36 19.61
C ARG A 6 5.88 9.69 18.14
N LEU A 7 6.98 10.39 17.84
CA LEU A 7 7.35 10.72 16.45
C LEU A 7 7.65 9.46 15.64
N SER A 8 8.44 8.54 16.21
CA SER A 8 8.74 7.26 15.55
C SER A 8 7.47 6.45 15.31
N SER A 9 6.55 6.41 16.29
CA SER A 9 5.28 5.71 16.12
C SER A 9 4.42 6.33 15.02
N ALA A 10 4.35 7.66 14.95
CA ALA A 10 3.58 8.35 13.91
C ALA A 10 4.17 8.08 12.51
N LEU A 11 5.50 8.13 12.38
CA LEU A 11 6.18 7.84 11.12
C LEU A 11 5.94 6.39 10.66
N VAL A 12 5.95 5.43 11.58
CA VAL A 12 5.66 4.02 11.26
C VAL A 12 4.22 3.84 10.78
N VAL A 13 3.25 4.53 11.40
CA VAL A 13 1.85 4.50 10.96
C VAL A 13 1.70 5.11 9.58
N ILE A 14 2.29 6.29 9.34
CA ILE A 14 2.24 6.97 8.04
C ILE A 14 2.89 6.10 6.96
N PHE A 15 4.06 5.53 7.23
CA PHE A 15 4.74 4.62 6.31
C PHE A 15 3.90 3.38 6.01
N SER A 16 3.28 2.79 7.05
CA SER A 16 2.43 1.59 6.90
C SER A 16 1.13 1.87 6.15
N ALA A 17 0.63 3.11 6.18
CA ALA A 17 -0.55 3.55 5.44
C ALA A 17 -0.21 4.06 4.02
N GLY A 18 1.07 4.21 3.67
CA GLY A 18 1.53 4.82 2.42
C GLY A 18 1.04 4.12 1.15
N TRP A 19 0.69 2.83 1.22
CA TRP A 19 0.12 2.09 0.09
C TRP A 19 -1.33 2.48 -0.23
N LEU A 20 -2.08 3.03 0.73
CA LEU A 20 -3.50 3.32 0.57
C LEU A 20 -3.76 4.41 -0.47
N LEU A 21 -2.91 5.44 -0.51
CA LEU A 21 -3.09 6.58 -1.40
C LEU A 21 -3.00 6.18 -2.89
N PRO A 22 -1.92 5.52 -3.37
CA PRO A 22 -1.86 5.07 -4.76
C PRO A 22 -2.92 4.01 -5.07
N THR A 23 -3.22 3.09 -4.15
CA THR A 23 -4.30 2.11 -4.38
C THR A 23 -5.67 2.76 -4.52
N TRP A 24 -6.01 3.71 -3.66
CA TRP A 24 -7.25 4.46 -3.72
C TRP A 24 -7.37 5.26 -5.03
N LEU A 25 -6.29 5.93 -5.42
CA LEU A 25 -6.23 6.68 -6.68
C LEU A 25 -6.43 5.76 -7.89
N GLY A 26 -5.80 4.58 -7.90
CA GLY A 26 -5.98 3.59 -8.96
C GLY A 26 -7.43 3.10 -9.08
N VAL A 27 -8.10 2.85 -7.95
CA VAL A 27 -9.53 2.47 -7.94
C VAL A 27 -10.40 3.62 -8.45
N ALA A 28 -10.15 4.86 -8.02
CA ALA A 28 -10.92 6.02 -8.47
C ALA A 28 -10.83 6.19 -9.99
N VAL A 29 -9.61 6.16 -10.55
CA VAL A 29 -9.38 6.28 -11.99
C VAL A 29 -10.01 5.12 -12.77
N TYR A 30 -9.95 3.90 -12.23
CA TYR A 30 -10.62 2.75 -12.84
C TYR A 30 -12.16 2.91 -12.88
N LEU A 31 -12.77 3.47 -11.84
CA LEU A 31 -14.20 3.76 -11.84
C LEU A 31 -14.56 4.91 -12.81
N ASP A 32 -13.70 5.91 -12.94
CA ASP A 32 -13.89 7.00 -13.88
C ASP A 32 -13.79 6.54 -15.33
N PHE A 33 -12.95 5.54 -15.65
CA PHE A 33 -12.93 4.88 -16.96
C PHE A 33 -14.30 4.34 -17.36
N TRP A 34 -14.99 3.64 -16.45
CA TRP A 34 -16.33 3.11 -16.73
C TRP A 34 -17.32 4.22 -17.07
N ARG A 35 -17.24 5.35 -16.37
CA ARG A 35 -18.12 6.52 -16.57
C ARG A 35 -17.78 7.28 -17.84
N ALA A 36 -16.49 7.46 -18.14
CA ALA A 36 -16.02 8.33 -19.20
C ALA A 36 -15.92 7.64 -20.57
N GLU A 37 -15.65 6.33 -20.61
CA GLU A 37 -15.45 5.61 -21.86
C GLU A 37 -16.49 4.52 -22.10
N VAL A 38 -16.74 3.66 -21.12
CA VAL A 38 -17.59 2.48 -21.35
C VAL A 38 -19.06 2.85 -21.49
N LEU A 39 -19.58 3.71 -20.60
CA LEU A 39 -20.97 4.17 -20.65
C LEU A 39 -21.30 4.92 -21.97
N PRO A 40 -20.48 5.84 -22.48
CA PRO A 40 -20.70 6.48 -23.77
C PRO A 40 -20.64 5.51 -24.97
N GLN A 41 -19.71 4.55 -24.96
CA GLN A 41 -19.59 3.56 -26.03
C GLN A 41 -20.83 2.67 -26.12
N LEU A 42 -21.43 2.31 -24.97
CA LEU A 42 -22.70 1.57 -24.92
C LEU A 42 -23.89 2.33 -25.53
N HIS A 43 -23.86 3.68 -25.47
CA HIS A 43 -24.89 4.54 -26.07
C HIS A 43 -24.57 4.95 -27.52
N GLY A 44 -23.51 4.40 -28.13
CA GLY A 44 -23.11 4.72 -29.50
C GLY A 44 -22.49 6.11 -29.67
N THR A 45 -22.19 6.81 -28.57
CA THR A 45 -21.46 8.08 -28.59
C THR A 45 -19.95 7.83 -28.63
N PRO A 46 -19.19 8.46 -29.55
CA PRO A 46 -17.75 8.30 -29.60
C PRO A 46 -17.08 8.81 -28.32
N ALA A 47 -16.15 8.02 -27.77
CA ALA A 47 -15.38 8.40 -26.61
C ALA A 47 -14.46 9.58 -26.98
N GLY A 48 -14.67 10.73 -26.34
CA GLY A 48 -13.93 11.96 -26.60
C GLY A 48 -12.73 12.18 -25.68
N ASN A 49 -12.33 11.18 -24.88
CA ASN A 49 -11.28 11.31 -23.88
C ASN A 49 -9.98 10.63 -24.34
N SER A 50 -8.85 11.33 -24.18
CA SER A 50 -7.50 10.84 -24.55
C SER A 50 -6.70 10.37 -23.33
N PHE A 51 -7.27 10.45 -22.12
CA PHE A 51 -6.57 10.09 -20.90
C PHE A 51 -6.38 8.56 -20.79
N PRO A 52 -5.17 8.05 -20.52
CA PRO A 52 -4.90 6.61 -20.48
C PRO A 52 -5.30 6.01 -19.12
N PHE A 53 -6.61 5.91 -18.85
CA PHE A 53 -7.13 5.50 -17.54
C PHE A 53 -6.55 4.18 -17.03
N LEU A 54 -6.57 3.13 -17.87
CA LEU A 54 -6.18 1.78 -17.46
C LEU A 54 -4.68 1.69 -17.17
N GLU A 55 -3.85 2.37 -17.96
CA GLU A 55 -2.40 2.40 -17.74
C GLU A 55 -2.06 3.18 -16.47
N PHE A 56 -2.70 4.34 -16.26
CA PHE A 56 -2.52 5.11 -15.03
C PHE A 56 -2.98 4.34 -13.78
N ALA A 57 -4.14 3.68 -13.86
CA ALA A 57 -4.65 2.85 -12.76
C ALA A 57 -3.71 1.67 -12.47
N ARG A 58 -3.17 1.02 -13.51
CA ARG A 58 -2.17 -0.05 -13.37
C ARG A 58 -0.91 0.43 -12.65
N GLU A 59 -0.35 1.58 -13.05
CA GLU A 59 0.82 2.16 -12.38
C GLU A 59 0.53 2.47 -10.91
N CYS A 60 -0.63 3.04 -10.62
CA CYS A 60 -1.09 3.29 -9.25
C CYS A 60 -1.16 2.00 -8.41
N PHE A 61 -1.71 0.92 -8.97
CA PHE A 61 -1.73 -0.37 -8.28
C PHE A 61 -0.34 -0.98 -8.12
N ALA A 62 0.54 -0.85 -9.11
CA ALA A 62 1.92 -1.34 -9.02
C ALA A 62 2.67 -0.67 -7.85
N TRP A 63 2.59 0.66 -7.75
CA TRP A 63 3.17 1.40 -6.64
C TRP A 63 2.53 1.05 -5.29
N GLY A 64 1.20 0.97 -5.22
CA GLY A 64 0.49 0.62 -3.99
C GLY A 64 0.84 -0.78 -3.49
N LEU A 65 0.79 -1.79 -4.37
CA LEU A 65 1.11 -3.17 -4.02
C LEU A 65 2.60 -3.36 -3.72
N GLY A 66 3.48 -2.68 -4.46
CA GLY A 66 4.92 -2.67 -4.16
C GLY A 66 5.21 -2.12 -2.77
N TRP A 67 4.56 -1.00 -2.40
CA TRP A 67 4.68 -0.43 -1.07
C TRP A 67 4.11 -1.34 0.01
N LEU A 68 2.94 -1.96 -0.23
CA LEU A 68 2.34 -2.93 0.68
C LEU A 68 3.28 -4.12 0.91
N ALA A 69 3.90 -4.66 -0.14
CA ALA A 69 4.86 -5.76 -0.04
C ALA A 69 6.07 -5.36 0.83
N ALA A 70 6.59 -4.14 0.65
CA ALA A 70 7.67 -3.62 1.49
C ALA A 70 7.26 -3.50 2.96
N VAL A 71 6.06 -3.01 3.24
CA VAL A 71 5.50 -2.92 4.60
C VAL A 71 5.35 -4.32 5.22
N ILE A 72 4.81 -5.29 4.49
CA ILE A 72 4.67 -6.68 4.96
C ILE A 72 6.05 -7.28 5.27
N ALA A 73 7.02 -7.13 4.37
CA ALA A 73 8.38 -7.64 4.57
C ALA A 73 9.06 -7.04 5.80
N PHE A 74 8.90 -5.72 6.00
CA PHE A 74 9.43 -5.02 7.16
C PHE A 74 8.86 -5.57 8.48
N TRP A 75 7.54 -5.72 8.57
CA TRP A 75 6.89 -6.26 9.77
C TRP A 75 7.18 -7.74 10.00
N ALA A 76 7.25 -8.54 8.93
CA ALA A 76 7.64 -9.94 9.01
C ALA A 76 9.07 -10.10 9.58
N TYR A 77 10.02 -9.26 9.13
CA TYR A 77 11.38 -9.26 9.63
C TYR A 77 11.45 -8.87 11.12
N LEU A 78 10.74 -7.81 11.53
CA LEU A 78 10.69 -7.41 12.94
C LEU A 78 10.07 -8.49 13.83
N GLY A 79 9.01 -9.15 13.36
CA GLY A 79 8.38 -10.27 14.05
C GLY A 79 9.34 -11.45 14.21
N TYR A 80 10.04 -11.83 13.14
CA TYR A 80 11.06 -12.89 13.18
C TYR A 80 12.18 -12.58 14.18
N ALA A 81 12.72 -11.35 14.15
CA ALA A 81 13.78 -10.91 15.06
C ALA A 81 13.31 -10.86 16.53
N ALA A 82 12.04 -10.56 16.79
CA ALA A 82 11.47 -10.62 18.13
C ALA A 82 11.37 -12.07 18.64
N VAL A 83 10.90 -13.00 17.80
CA VAL A 83 10.81 -14.43 18.14
C VAL A 83 12.20 -15.04 18.39
N LEU A 84 13.20 -14.67 17.59
CA LEU A 84 14.56 -15.19 17.79
C LEU A 84 15.14 -14.73 19.14
N ARG A 85 14.94 -13.46 19.50
CA ARG A 85 15.39 -12.90 20.79
C ARG A 85 14.70 -13.54 21.99
N SER A 86 13.41 -13.89 21.89
CA SER A 86 12.72 -14.56 23.00
C SER A 86 13.21 -15.99 23.20
N ARG A 87 13.54 -16.70 22.12
CA ARG A 87 14.12 -18.06 22.19
C ARG A 87 15.50 -18.08 22.84
N THR A 88 16.39 -17.15 22.48
CA THR A 88 17.73 -17.08 23.09
C THR A 88 17.68 -16.75 24.58
N GLN A 89 16.80 -15.83 24.99
CA GLN A 89 16.59 -15.52 26.40
C GLN A 89 15.99 -16.69 27.19
N ALA A 90 15.10 -17.47 26.57
CA ALA A 90 14.54 -18.66 27.20
C ALA A 90 15.59 -19.78 27.39
N ALA A 91 16.52 -19.93 26.44
CA ALA A 91 17.64 -20.87 26.58
C ALA A 91 18.58 -20.45 27.72
N ALA A 92 19.00 -19.18 27.76
CA ALA A 92 19.91 -18.66 28.79
C ALA A 92 19.34 -18.65 30.22
N ARG A 93 18.03 -18.86 30.41
CA ARG A 93 17.40 -19.00 31.74
C ARG A 93 17.37 -20.45 32.26
N ARG A 94 17.73 -21.43 31.41
CA ARG A 94 17.71 -22.85 31.76
C ARG A 94 19.09 -23.39 32.16
N ASP A 95 20.13 -22.60 31.92
CA ASP A 95 21.52 -22.84 32.34
C ASP A 95 21.80 -22.12 33.67
#